data_AF-A0A9W9Y6N7-F1
#
_entry.id   AF-A0A9W9Y6N7-F1
#
_cell.length_a   1.000
_cell.length_b   1.000
_cell.length_c   1.000
_cell.angle_alpha   90.00
_cell.angle_beta   90.00
_cell.angle_gamma   90.00
#
_symmetry.space_group_name_H-M   'P 1'
#
loop_
_entity.id
_entity.type
_entity.pdbx_description
1 polymer ?
#
loop_
_entity_poly.entity_id
_entity_poly.type
_entity_poly.pdbx_seq_one_letter_code
_entity_poly.pdbx_strand_id
1 'polypeptide(L)'
;MPTNASADLSACFKLTPHWGKMFRPLDDPDYPWLGLWTTLPIMGIWYWCTDQVIVQRTLGAKNNVHAKAGSILAGFLKILPLFIMVMPGMISRVLFPNSIACADPVSCKHYCDNEWGCTNNAYPKLVLNVLPIGLVGVMMAVMMAALMSSLSSAFNSSATIFTVDVWLRFRPKATEREKVIVGRVVVACLVGVSLCWLPVIQGSAGQQLFVYIQPSNHTLRHPSP
;
A
#
# COMPACT_ATOMS: atom_id res chain seq x y z
N MET A 1 17.79 34.09 -12.13
CA MET A 1 17.53 34.24 -10.68
C MET A 1 16.39 35.22 -10.50
N PRO A 2 15.28 34.76 -9.92
CA PRO A 2 14.66 35.46 -8.82
C PRO A 2 14.72 34.57 -7.58
N THR A 3 15.38 35.10 -6.55
CA THR A 3 15.48 34.58 -5.19
C THR A 3 14.20 34.95 -4.44
N ASN A 4 13.28 34.01 -4.27
CA ASN A 4 12.19 34.14 -3.28
C ASN A 4 11.55 32.77 -2.98
N ALA A 5 12.38 31.81 -2.60
CA ALA A 5 11.95 30.48 -2.15
C ALA A 5 12.23 30.26 -0.65
N SER A 6 12.11 31.32 0.16
CA SER A 6 11.81 31.18 1.59
C SER A 6 10.32 30.83 1.75
N ALA A 7 9.87 29.76 1.09
CA ALA A 7 8.63 29.10 1.44
C ALA A 7 8.89 28.48 2.82
N ASP A 8 8.36 29.15 3.84
CA ASP A 8 8.45 28.90 5.27
C ASP A 8 8.78 27.44 5.64
N LEU A 9 10.08 27.09 5.70
CA LEU A 9 10.55 25.76 6.11
C LEU A 9 10.02 25.42 7.52
N SER A 10 9.69 26.44 8.32
CA SER A 10 9.01 26.38 9.61
C SER A 10 7.68 25.63 9.57
N ALA A 11 6.93 25.72 8.48
CA ALA A 11 5.66 25.02 8.32
C ALA A 11 5.86 23.50 8.27
N CYS A 12 7.01 23.03 7.77
CA CYS A 12 7.34 21.61 7.71
C CYS A 12 7.75 21.02 9.07
N PHE A 13 8.28 21.84 9.98
CA PHE A 13 8.69 21.45 11.33
C PHE A 13 7.61 21.69 12.39
N LYS A 14 6.55 22.45 12.09
CA LYS A 14 5.43 22.63 13.00
C LYS A 14 4.72 21.31 13.22
N LEU A 15 4.82 20.78 14.44
CA LEU A 15 3.99 19.66 14.86
C LEU A 15 2.53 20.07 14.76
N THR A 16 1.70 19.19 14.19
CA THR A 16 0.25 19.44 14.13
C THR A 16 -0.29 19.68 15.54
N PRO A 17 -1.32 20.53 15.73
CA PRO A 17 -1.86 20.85 17.06
C PRO A 17 -2.33 19.63 17.87
N HIS A 18 -2.48 18.47 17.21
CA HIS A 18 -2.94 17.21 17.77
C HIS A 18 -1.88 16.11 17.76
N TRP A 19 -0.60 16.46 17.60
CA TRP A 19 0.50 15.47 17.51
C TRP A 19 0.57 14.51 18.71
N GLY A 20 0.21 14.97 19.91
CA GLY A 20 0.18 14.17 21.14
C GLY A 20 -1.17 13.51 21.45
N LYS A 21 -2.19 13.67 20.59
CA LYS A 21 -3.53 13.10 20.79
C LYS A 21 -3.71 11.90 19.86
N MET A 22 -3.59 10.69 20.42
CA MET A 22 -3.80 9.44 19.66
C MET A 22 -5.24 9.29 19.18
N PHE A 23 -6.21 9.76 19.97
CA PHE A 23 -7.62 9.88 19.57
C PHE A 23 -7.95 11.33 19.21
N ARG A 24 -8.25 11.55 17.94
CA ARG A 24 -8.65 12.85 17.40
C ARG A 24 -10.12 13.14 17.74
N PRO A 25 -10.53 14.41 17.85
CA PRO A 25 -11.93 14.75 18.06
C PRO A 25 -12.82 14.18 16.96
N LEU A 26 -14.12 14.03 17.24
CA LEU A 26 -15.09 13.49 16.28
C LEU A 26 -15.23 14.41 15.04
N ASP A 27 -14.93 15.70 15.22
CA ASP A 27 -15.01 16.74 14.20
C ASP A 27 -13.73 16.86 13.34
N ASP A 28 -12.73 15.99 13.53
CA ASP A 28 -11.54 15.99 12.67
C ASP A 28 -11.91 15.47 11.27
N PRO A 29 -11.71 16.26 10.20
CA PRO A 29 -12.16 15.91 8.86
C PRO A 29 -11.40 14.74 8.23
N ASP A 30 -10.19 14.44 8.70
CA ASP A 30 -9.35 13.38 8.13
C ASP A 30 -9.38 12.09 8.96
N TYR A 31 -9.41 12.20 10.30
CA TYR A 31 -9.22 11.04 11.19
C TYR A 31 -10.14 11.07 12.43
N PRO A 32 -11.48 11.04 12.29
CA PRO A 32 -12.38 11.04 13.45
C PRO A 32 -12.17 9.77 14.30
N TRP A 33 -12.04 9.91 15.63
CA TRP A 33 -11.69 8.75 16.49
C TRP A 33 -12.69 7.60 16.38
N LEU A 34 -13.98 7.90 16.26
CA LEU A 34 -15.03 6.89 16.18
C LEU A 34 -14.89 6.10 14.89
N GLY A 35 -14.73 6.79 13.75
CA GLY A 35 -14.48 6.15 12.46
C GLY A 35 -13.20 5.31 12.46
N LEU A 36 -12.16 5.78 13.13
CA LEU A 36 -10.91 5.02 13.28
C LEU A 36 -11.13 3.74 14.12
N TRP A 37 -11.81 3.85 15.26
CA TRP A 37 -12.07 2.72 16.16
C TRP A 37 -13.03 1.69 15.61
N THR A 38 -14.02 2.10 14.80
CA THR A 38 -14.97 1.16 14.20
C THR A 38 -14.40 0.54 12.93
N THR A 39 -13.79 1.34 12.07
CA THR A 39 -13.36 0.88 10.75
C THR A 39 -12.07 0.05 10.82
N LEU A 40 -11.09 0.42 11.66
CA LEU A 40 -9.82 -0.31 11.70
C LEU A 40 -9.97 -1.77 12.15
N PRO A 41 -10.72 -2.11 13.22
CA PRO A 41 -10.91 -3.51 13.61
C PRO A 41 -11.69 -4.30 12.57
N ILE A 42 -12.73 -3.71 11.96
CA ILE A 42 -13.52 -4.37 10.92
C ILE A 42 -12.63 -4.68 9.70
N MET A 43 -11.88 -3.69 9.22
CA MET A 43 -10.94 -3.87 8.10
C MET A 43 -9.80 -4.84 8.46
N GLY A 44 -9.36 -4.84 9.71
CA GLY A 44 -8.39 -5.79 10.23
C GLY A 44 -8.90 -7.23 10.15
N ILE A 45 -10.08 -7.50 10.68
CA ILE A 45 -10.71 -8.84 10.62
C ILE A 45 -10.92 -9.25 9.16
N TRP A 46 -11.44 -8.36 8.32
CA TRP A 46 -11.61 -8.63 6.90
C TRP A 46 -10.29 -9.01 6.22
N TYR A 47 -9.24 -8.22 6.40
CA TYR A 47 -7.92 -8.46 5.81
C TYR A 47 -7.32 -9.79 6.30
N TRP A 48 -7.42 -10.11 7.58
CA TRP A 48 -6.75 -11.31 8.12
C TRP A 48 -7.54 -12.60 7.98
N CYS A 49 -8.87 -12.53 7.97
CA CYS A 49 -9.73 -13.71 7.97
C CYS A 49 -10.40 -13.96 6.62
N THR A 50 -10.45 -12.96 5.73
CA THR A 50 -11.15 -13.05 4.44
C THR A 50 -10.21 -12.92 3.25
N ASP A 51 -9.00 -12.37 3.43
CA ASP A 51 -8.02 -12.32 2.35
C ASP A 51 -7.52 -13.73 2.00
N GLN A 52 -7.78 -14.12 0.77
CA GLN A 52 -7.52 -15.45 0.26
C GLN A 52 -6.03 -15.82 0.31
N VAL A 53 -5.10 -14.87 0.14
CA VAL A 53 -3.66 -15.16 0.23
C VAL A 53 -3.29 -15.62 1.64
N ILE A 54 -3.86 -14.98 2.65
CA ILE A 54 -3.58 -15.27 4.06
C ILE A 54 -4.26 -16.58 4.47
N VAL A 55 -5.54 -16.72 4.14
CA VAL A 55 -6.33 -17.92 4.45
C VAL A 55 -5.70 -19.16 3.84
N GLN A 56 -5.28 -19.12 2.56
CA GLN A 56 -4.62 -20.24 1.91
C GLN A 56 -3.31 -20.66 2.60
N ARG A 57 -2.51 -19.71 3.09
CA ARG A 57 -1.27 -20.02 3.84
C ARG A 57 -1.57 -20.73 5.16
N THR A 58 -2.65 -20.37 5.84
CA THR A 58 -3.07 -21.06 7.07
C THR A 58 -3.62 -22.46 6.82
N LEU A 59 -4.39 -22.65 5.74
CA LEU A 59 -4.95 -23.96 5.35
C LEU A 59 -3.89 -24.91 4.77
N GLY A 60 -2.84 -24.37 4.15
CA GLY A 60 -1.69 -25.14 3.67
C GLY A 60 -0.70 -25.56 4.77
N ALA A 61 -0.93 -25.16 6.02
CA ALA A 61 -0.07 -25.55 7.13
C ALA A 61 -0.20 -27.05 7.46
N LYS A 62 0.91 -27.69 7.84
CA LYS A 62 0.95 -29.13 8.11
C LYS A 62 -0.04 -29.57 9.19
N ASN A 63 -0.18 -28.78 10.26
CA ASN A 63 -1.05 -29.06 11.41
C ASN A 63 -1.59 -27.75 11.99
N ASN A 64 -2.69 -27.83 12.75
CA ASN A 64 -3.27 -26.69 13.47
C ASN A 64 -2.29 -25.98 14.43
N VAL A 65 -1.37 -26.73 15.04
CA VAL A 65 -0.33 -26.16 15.92
C VAL A 65 0.62 -25.25 15.12
N HIS A 66 1.04 -25.69 13.92
CA HIS A 66 1.90 -24.89 13.05
C HIS A 66 1.16 -23.66 12.50
N ALA A 67 -0.12 -23.80 12.15
CA ALA A 67 -0.94 -22.67 11.73
C ALA A 67 -1.01 -21.59 12.82
N LYS A 68 -1.35 -21.98 14.06
CA LYS A 68 -1.43 -21.06 15.21
C LYS A 68 -0.07 -20.42 15.55
N ALA A 69 0.99 -21.23 15.61
CA ALA A 69 2.34 -20.72 15.88
C ALA A 69 2.79 -19.73 14.79
N GLY A 70 2.51 -20.03 13.53
CA GLY A 70 2.78 -19.15 12.40
C GLY A 70 2.01 -17.83 12.49
N SER A 71 0.72 -17.86 12.86
CA SER A 71 -0.08 -16.65 13.07
C SER A 71 0.45 -15.78 14.21
N ILE A 72 0.85 -16.37 15.34
CA ILE A 72 1.43 -15.63 16.47
C ILE A 72 2.76 -14.99 16.07
N LEU A 73 3.64 -15.74 15.39
CA LEU A 73 4.91 -15.22 14.87
C LEU A 73 4.69 -14.09 13.87
N ALA A 74 3.71 -14.22 12.96
CA ALA A 74 3.37 -13.18 12.00
C ALA A 74 2.87 -11.91 12.69
N GLY A 75 2.09 -12.03 13.78
CA GLY A 75 1.68 -10.91 14.62
C GLY A 75 2.88 -10.20 15.26
N PHE A 76 3.82 -10.96 15.81
CA PHE A 76 5.05 -10.41 16.40
C PHE A 76 5.93 -9.69 15.36
N LEU A 77 6.17 -10.30 14.19
CA LEU A 77 6.95 -9.70 13.11
C LEU A 77 6.32 -8.43 12.53
N LYS A 78 5.00 -8.25 12.69
CA LYS A 78 4.28 -7.07 12.22
C LYS A 78 4.55 -5.79 13.02
N ILE A 79 5.28 -5.89 14.12
CA ILE A 79 5.83 -4.73 14.83
C ILE A 79 7.00 -4.11 14.02
N LEU A 80 7.72 -4.91 13.21
CA LEU A 80 8.90 -4.47 12.47
C LEU A 80 8.63 -3.39 11.41
N PRO A 81 7.56 -3.46 10.58
CA PRO A 81 7.23 -2.41 9.61
C PRO A 81 7.21 -0.99 10.18
N LEU A 82 6.82 -0.81 11.44
CA LEU A 82 6.88 0.50 12.10
C LEU A 82 8.32 1.04 12.13
N PHE A 83 9.29 0.19 12.48
CA PHE A 83 10.69 0.59 12.59
C PHE A 83 11.41 0.62 11.23
N ILE A 84 11.11 -0.31 10.32
CA ILE A 84 11.85 -0.46 9.06
C ILE A 84 11.21 0.26 7.87
N MET A 85 9.92 0.62 7.93
CA MET A 85 9.22 1.35 6.87
C MET A 85 8.77 2.75 7.32
N VAL A 86 8.09 2.86 8.46
CA VAL A 86 7.51 4.15 8.89
C VAL A 86 8.59 5.11 9.36
N MET A 87 9.53 4.68 10.22
CA MET A 87 10.59 5.59 10.69
C MET A 87 11.47 6.12 9.55
N PRO A 88 11.97 5.30 8.59
CA PRO A 88 12.73 5.81 7.45
C PRO A 88 11.92 6.79 6.59
N GLY A 89 10.62 6.55 6.40
CA GLY A 89 9.73 7.49 5.70
C GLY A 89 9.66 8.86 6.38
N MET A 90 9.54 8.88 7.71
CA MET A 90 9.54 10.11 8.51
C MET A 90 10.89 10.83 8.47
N ILE A 91 12.01 10.09 8.56
CA ILE A 91 13.36 10.65 8.42
C ILE A 91 13.55 11.29 7.04
N SER A 92 13.09 10.62 5.98
CA SER A 92 13.16 11.10 4.60
C SER A 92 12.44 12.44 4.40
N ARG A 93 11.30 12.64 5.07
CA ARG A 93 10.55 13.91 5.05
C ARG A 93 11.35 15.07 5.64
N VAL A 94 12.15 14.83 6.68
CA VAL A 94 13.00 15.83 7.33
C VAL A 94 14.28 16.09 6.52
N LEU A 95 14.86 15.05 5.93
CA LEU A 95 16.12 15.14 5.18
C LEU A 95 15.93 15.78 3.80
N PHE A 96 14.76 15.63 3.17
CA PHE A 96 14.47 16.12 1.83
C PHE A 96 13.18 16.96 1.77
N PRO A 97 13.10 18.09 2.48
CA PRO A 97 11.88 18.87 2.62
C PRO A 97 11.37 19.38 1.26
N ASN A 98 12.26 19.88 0.39
CA ASN A 98 11.90 20.46 -0.90
C ASN A 98 11.40 19.45 -1.93
N SER A 99 11.63 18.14 -1.72
CA SER A 99 11.23 17.11 -2.69
C SER A 99 10.20 16.13 -2.18
N ILE A 100 10.08 15.95 -0.86
CA ILE A 100 9.22 14.92 -0.24
C ILE A 100 8.14 15.57 0.62
N ALA A 101 8.43 16.73 1.22
CA ALA A 101 7.50 17.46 2.08
C ALA A 101 6.79 18.62 1.37
N CYS A 102 6.74 18.60 0.03
CA CYS A 102 5.98 19.60 -0.72
C CYS A 102 4.50 19.55 -0.29
N ALA A 103 3.94 20.72 0.02
CA ALA A 103 2.53 20.89 0.36
C ALA A 103 1.74 21.57 -0.76
N ASP A 104 2.43 22.25 -1.66
CA ASP A 104 1.84 23.01 -2.76
C ASP A 104 1.80 22.18 -4.07
N PRO A 105 0.67 22.15 -4.79
CA PRO A 105 0.50 21.30 -5.97
C PRO A 105 1.43 21.68 -7.13
N VAL A 106 1.78 22.95 -7.30
CA VAL A 106 2.70 23.40 -8.36
C VAL A 106 4.11 22.91 -8.09
N SER A 107 4.54 23.02 -6.83
CA SER A 107 5.84 22.54 -6.38
C SER A 107 5.93 21.01 -6.44
N CYS A 108 4.89 20.29 -6.01
CA CYS A 108 4.88 18.83 -6.06
C CYS A 108 4.92 18.30 -7.52
N LYS A 109 4.17 18.92 -8.44
CA LYS A 109 4.23 18.56 -9.87
C LYS A 109 5.64 18.72 -10.45
N HIS A 110 6.34 19.80 -10.09
CA HIS A 110 7.70 20.03 -10.58
C HIS A 110 8.70 18.97 -10.11
N TYR A 111 8.61 18.50 -8.87
CA TYR A 111 9.60 17.59 -8.29
C TYR A 111 9.27 16.10 -8.42
N CYS A 112 8.00 15.72 -8.51
CA CYS A 112 7.59 14.31 -8.55
C CYS A 112 6.49 14.00 -9.56
N ASP A 113 6.22 14.91 -10.51
CA ASP A 113 5.19 14.75 -11.55
C ASP A 113 3.80 14.41 -10.98
N ASN A 114 3.55 14.88 -9.76
CA ASN A 114 2.33 14.60 -9.01
C ASN A 114 1.88 15.83 -8.23
N GLU A 115 0.68 16.32 -8.49
CA GLU A 115 0.07 17.46 -7.81
C GLU A 115 -0.39 17.12 -6.37
N TRP A 116 -0.56 15.84 -6.05
CA TRP A 116 -1.12 15.37 -4.78
C TRP A 116 -0.07 15.00 -3.72
N GLY A 117 1.22 15.07 -4.03
CA GLY A 117 2.31 14.90 -3.08
C GLY A 117 3.28 13.76 -3.40
N CYS A 118 4.51 13.88 -2.89
CA CYS A 118 5.65 13.03 -3.27
C CYS A 118 5.96 11.90 -2.28
N THR A 119 5.04 11.54 -1.38
CA THR A 119 5.30 10.62 -0.25
C THR A 119 5.69 9.21 -0.68
N ASN A 120 5.19 8.69 -1.80
CA ASN A 120 5.59 7.36 -2.29
C ASN A 120 7.07 7.28 -2.67
N ASN A 121 7.66 8.41 -3.06
CA ASN A 121 9.08 8.50 -3.41
C ASN A 121 9.98 8.66 -2.18
N ALA A 122 9.42 8.74 -0.97
CA ALA A 122 10.18 8.95 0.25
C ALA A 122 11.22 7.85 0.50
N TYR A 123 10.80 6.59 0.35
CA TYR A 123 11.65 5.43 0.65
C TYR A 123 12.73 5.20 -0.42
N PRO A 124 12.42 5.17 -1.74
CA PRO A 124 13.44 5.07 -2.78
C PRO A 124 14.46 6.21 -2.71
N LYS A 125 14.01 7.45 -2.46
CA LYS A 125 14.90 8.62 -2.41
C LYS A 125 15.88 8.54 -1.25
N LEU A 126 15.43 8.04 -0.09
CA LEU A 126 16.31 7.79 1.05
C LEU A 126 17.36 6.73 0.71
N VAL A 127 16.94 5.61 0.10
CA VAL A 127 17.85 4.53 -0.29
C VAL A 127 18.95 5.03 -1.23
N LEU A 128 18.57 5.80 -2.26
CA LEU A 128 19.50 6.30 -3.27
C LEU A 128 20.54 7.30 -2.74
N ASN A 129 20.20 8.06 -1.69
CA ASN A 129 21.06 9.14 -1.18
C ASN A 129 21.80 8.80 0.11
N VAL A 130 21.36 7.78 0.86
CA VAL A 130 21.95 7.41 2.15
C VAL A 130 22.81 6.15 2.08
N LEU A 131 22.46 5.17 1.23
CA LEU A 131 23.23 3.92 1.15
C LEU A 131 24.47 4.07 0.25
N PRO A 132 25.57 3.37 0.57
CA PRO A 132 26.75 3.33 -0.28
C PRO A 132 26.47 2.61 -1.61
N ILE A 133 27.26 2.97 -2.62
CA ILE A 133 27.33 2.28 -3.91
C ILE A 133 27.49 0.76 -3.71
N GLY A 134 26.70 -0.03 -4.43
CA GLY A 134 26.57 -1.48 -4.25
C GLY A 134 25.32 -1.86 -3.44
N LEU A 135 25.16 -1.34 -2.22
CA LEU A 135 23.96 -1.65 -1.40
C LEU A 135 22.69 -1.04 -1.98
N VAL A 136 22.80 0.08 -2.69
CA VAL A 136 21.69 0.65 -3.47
C VAL A 136 21.15 -0.36 -4.48
N GLY A 137 22.04 -1.05 -5.21
CA GLY A 137 21.64 -2.05 -6.20
C GLY A 137 20.96 -3.26 -5.56
N VAL A 138 21.50 -3.75 -4.43
CA VAL A 138 20.88 -4.82 -3.65
C VAL A 138 19.49 -4.42 -3.19
N MET A 139 19.33 -3.20 -2.67
CA MET A 139 18.04 -2.71 -2.18
C MET A 139 17.01 -2.58 -3.30
N MET A 140 17.39 -2.03 -4.45
CA MET A 140 16.51 -1.91 -5.62
C MET A 140 16.08 -3.30 -6.11
N ALA A 141 16.98 -4.29 -6.13
CA ALA A 141 16.67 -5.66 -6.49
C ALA A 141 15.67 -6.30 -5.49
N VAL A 142 15.88 -6.12 -4.19
CA VAL A 142 14.97 -6.62 -3.14
C VAL A 142 13.57 -6.00 -3.29
N MET A 143 13.49 -4.70 -3.60
CA MET A 143 12.21 -4.03 -3.83
C MET A 143 11.48 -4.61 -5.05
N MET A 144 12.17 -4.80 -6.17
CA MET A 144 11.57 -5.43 -7.36
C MET A 144 11.13 -6.87 -7.07
N ALA A 145 11.94 -7.65 -6.36
CA ALA A 145 11.61 -9.02 -5.97
C ALA A 145 10.38 -9.07 -5.04
N ALA A 146 10.29 -8.16 -4.06
CA ALA A 146 9.14 -8.06 -3.16
C ALA A 146 7.85 -7.69 -3.90
N LEU A 147 7.93 -6.78 -4.88
CA LEU A 147 6.80 -6.42 -5.74
C LEU A 147 6.35 -7.62 -6.59
N MET A 148 7.29 -8.32 -7.24
CA MET A 148 6.98 -9.50 -8.04
C MET A 148 6.36 -10.63 -7.21
N SER A 149 6.84 -10.84 -5.98
CA SER A 149 6.28 -11.80 -5.04
C SER A 149 4.83 -11.45 -4.66
N SER A 150 4.56 -10.18 -4.39
CA SER A 150 3.21 -9.69 -4.05
C SER A 150 2.24 -9.84 -5.23
N LEU A 151 2.68 -9.45 -6.44
CA LEU A 151 1.90 -9.60 -7.67
C LEU A 151 1.60 -11.07 -7.98
N SER A 152 2.62 -11.93 -7.89
CA SER A 152 2.45 -13.38 -8.10
C SER A 152 1.44 -13.96 -7.11
N SER A 153 1.52 -13.59 -5.83
CA SER A 153 0.58 -14.04 -4.81
C SER A 153 -0.85 -13.58 -5.08
N ALA A 154 -1.04 -12.33 -5.51
CA ALA A 154 -2.35 -11.78 -5.84
C ALA A 154 -2.96 -12.50 -7.06
N PHE A 155 -2.20 -12.67 -8.14
CA PHE A 155 -2.69 -13.35 -9.34
C PHE A 155 -3.00 -14.83 -9.10
N ASN A 156 -2.16 -15.55 -8.35
CA ASN A 156 -2.40 -16.95 -8.02
C ASN A 156 -3.66 -17.15 -7.14
N SER A 157 -3.87 -16.24 -6.20
CA SER A 157 -5.07 -16.22 -5.35
C SER A 157 -6.34 -15.98 -6.17
N SER A 158 -6.36 -14.94 -7.02
CA SER A 158 -7.48 -14.63 -7.91
C SER A 158 -7.77 -15.77 -8.91
N ALA A 159 -6.73 -16.41 -9.45
CA ALA A 159 -6.89 -17.55 -10.34
C ALA A 159 -7.49 -18.76 -9.62
N THR A 160 -7.15 -18.96 -8.34
CA THR A 160 -7.75 -20.03 -7.52
C THR A 160 -9.23 -19.76 -7.26
N ILE A 161 -9.58 -18.52 -6.88
CA ILE A 161 -10.99 -18.10 -6.72
C ILE A 161 -11.77 -18.36 -8.02
N PHE A 162 -11.23 -17.92 -9.16
CA PHE A 162 -11.92 -18.13 -10.43
C PHE A 162 -12.04 -19.60 -10.81
N THR A 163 -10.97 -20.40 -10.65
CA THR A 163 -11.01 -21.82 -11.04
C THR A 163 -11.87 -22.67 -10.11
N VAL A 164 -11.83 -22.42 -8.81
CA VAL A 164 -12.55 -23.23 -7.82
C VAL A 164 -13.99 -22.74 -7.65
N ASP A 165 -14.22 -21.43 -7.54
CA ASP A 165 -15.53 -20.90 -7.19
C ASP A 165 -16.40 -20.65 -8.43
N VAL A 166 -15.79 -20.27 -9.56
CA VAL A 166 -16.53 -19.98 -10.81
C VAL A 166 -16.49 -21.18 -11.75
N TRP A 167 -15.29 -21.64 -12.16
CA TRP A 167 -15.17 -22.66 -13.22
C TRP A 167 -15.75 -24.01 -12.82
N LEU A 168 -15.50 -24.49 -11.60
CA LEU A 168 -16.07 -25.77 -11.12
C LEU A 168 -17.58 -25.70 -10.91
N ARG A 169 -18.16 -24.51 -10.72
CA ARG A 169 -19.62 -24.36 -10.67
C ARG A 169 -20.26 -24.65 -12.02
N PHE A 170 -19.62 -24.26 -13.12
CA PHE A 170 -20.09 -24.54 -14.48
C PHE A 170 -19.67 -25.93 -14.98
N ARG A 171 -18.47 -26.39 -14.61
CA ARG A 171 -17.87 -27.64 -15.10
C ARG A 171 -17.43 -28.54 -13.93
N PRO A 172 -18.35 -29.18 -13.21
CA PRO A 172 -18.06 -29.89 -11.96
C PRO A 172 -17.16 -31.13 -12.10
N LYS A 173 -17.07 -31.71 -13.31
CA LYS A 173 -16.19 -32.85 -13.63
C LYS A 173 -14.88 -32.42 -14.34
N ALA A 174 -14.39 -31.21 -14.07
CA ALA A 174 -13.15 -30.73 -14.65
C ALA A 174 -11.94 -31.56 -14.16
N THR A 175 -11.05 -31.90 -15.09
CA THR A 175 -9.82 -32.64 -14.77
C THR A 175 -8.78 -31.72 -14.11
N GLU A 176 -7.82 -32.28 -13.36
CA GLU A 176 -6.75 -31.48 -12.73
C GLU A 176 -5.93 -30.68 -13.75
N ARG A 177 -5.68 -31.25 -14.93
CA ARG A 177 -4.99 -30.54 -16.03
C ARG A 177 -5.79 -29.35 -16.54
N GLU A 178 -7.11 -29.52 -16.67
CA GLU A 178 -8.02 -28.45 -17.10
C GLU A 178 -8.01 -27.29 -16.10
N LYS A 179 -8.08 -27.56 -14.80
CA LYS A 179 -8.01 -26.54 -13.75
C LYS A 179 -6.74 -25.69 -13.84
N VAL A 180 -5.58 -26.34 -14.04
CA VAL A 180 -4.28 -25.64 -14.15
C VAL A 180 -4.22 -24.78 -15.41
N ILE A 181 -4.71 -25.28 -16.55
CA ILE A 181 -4.72 -24.53 -17.81
C ILE A 181 -5.63 -23.31 -17.69
N VAL A 182 -6.85 -23.49 -17.17
CA VAL A 182 -7.80 -22.38 -16.94
C VAL A 182 -7.20 -21.35 -15.99
N GLY A 183 -6.57 -21.79 -14.89
CA GLY A 183 -5.88 -20.88 -13.97
C GLY A 183 -4.80 -20.03 -14.65
N ARG A 184 -3.96 -20.64 -15.49
CA ARG A 184 -2.92 -19.91 -16.26
C ARG A 184 -3.52 -18.91 -17.24
N VAL A 185 -4.58 -19.28 -17.94
CA VAL A 185 -5.29 -18.38 -18.87
C VAL A 185 -5.88 -17.19 -18.12
N VAL A 186 -6.52 -17.43 -16.97
CA VAL A 186 -7.09 -16.36 -16.13
C VAL A 186 -6.00 -15.40 -15.65
N VAL A 187 -4.85 -15.91 -15.19
CA VAL A 187 -3.71 -15.04 -14.82
C VAL A 187 -3.27 -14.19 -16.02
N ALA A 188 -3.12 -14.78 -17.20
CA ALA A 188 -2.73 -14.04 -18.40
C ALA A 188 -3.75 -12.94 -18.76
N CYS A 189 -5.05 -13.25 -18.69
CA CYS A 189 -6.12 -12.27 -18.90
C CYS A 189 -6.08 -11.15 -17.85
N LEU A 190 -5.92 -11.47 -16.57
CA LEU A 190 -5.86 -10.48 -15.49
C LEU A 190 -4.66 -9.55 -15.64
N VAL A 191 -3.49 -10.07 -16.03
CA VAL A 191 -2.30 -9.26 -16.33
C VAL A 191 -2.59 -8.32 -17.51
N GLY A 192 -3.20 -8.82 -18.59
CA GLY A 192 -3.58 -7.99 -19.74
C GLY A 192 -4.52 -6.85 -19.36
N VAL A 193 -5.60 -7.15 -18.62
CA VAL A 193 -6.55 -6.13 -18.13
C VAL A 193 -5.85 -5.14 -17.21
N SER A 194 -4.97 -5.60 -16.32
CA SER A 194 -4.22 -4.72 -15.41
C SER A 194 -3.34 -3.73 -16.18
N LEU A 195 -2.65 -4.17 -17.23
CA LEU A 195 -1.83 -3.31 -18.09
C LEU A 195 -2.69 -2.29 -18.84
N CYS A 196 -3.86 -2.70 -19.34
CA CYS A 196 -4.82 -1.79 -19.97
C CYS A 196 -5.40 -0.76 -18.99
N TRP A 197 -5.43 -1.07 -17.69
CA TRP A 197 -5.97 -0.19 -16.66
C TRP A 197 -4.95 0.85 -16.13
N LEU A 198 -3.64 0.64 -16.34
CA LEU A 198 -2.60 1.59 -15.95
C LEU A 198 -2.81 3.05 -16.43
N PRO A 199 -3.17 3.33 -17.70
CA PRO A 199 -3.40 4.71 -18.14
C PRO A 199 -4.59 5.38 -17.44
N VAL A 200 -5.60 4.60 -17.02
CA VAL A 200 -6.75 5.13 -16.28
C VAL A 200 -6.33 5.57 -14.87
N ILE A 201 -5.46 4.80 -14.22
CA ILE A 201 -4.92 5.16 -12.90
C ILE A 201 -4.09 6.44 -13.00
N GLN A 202 -3.26 6.57 -14.06
CA GLN A 202 -2.47 7.79 -14.30
C GLN A 202 -3.35 9.02 -14.57
N GLY A 203 -4.54 8.85 -15.16
CA GLY A 203 -5.51 9.91 -15.39
C GLY A 203 -6.44 10.23 -14.22
N SER A 204 -6.45 9.42 -13.15
CA SER A 204 -7.34 9.59 -11.98
C SER A 204 -6.58 10.10 -10.74
N ALA A 205 -7.23 10.97 -9.95
CA ALA A 205 -6.66 11.83 -8.90
C ALA A 205 -6.10 11.15 -7.62
N GLY A 206 -5.42 10.01 -7.72
CA GLY A 206 -5.08 9.18 -6.56
C GLY A 206 -3.68 8.57 -6.60
N GLN A 207 -2.65 9.35 -6.91
CA GLN A 207 -1.27 8.81 -6.89
C GLN A 207 -0.73 8.56 -5.47
N GLN A 208 -1.42 8.97 -4.40
CA GLN A 208 -1.16 8.43 -3.06
C GLN A 208 -1.84 7.06 -2.95
N LEU A 209 -1.10 5.99 -3.28
CA LEU A 209 -1.58 4.59 -3.29
C LEU A 209 -2.40 4.24 -2.04
N PHE A 210 -1.95 4.68 -0.86
CA PHE A 210 -2.64 4.40 0.39
C PHE A 210 -4.02 5.09 0.49
N VAL A 211 -4.11 6.37 0.08
CA VAL A 211 -5.38 7.12 0.10
C VAL A 211 -6.33 6.64 -1.00
N TYR A 212 -5.81 6.18 -2.14
CA TYR A 212 -6.62 5.56 -3.18
C TYR A 212 -7.21 4.21 -2.74
N ILE A 213 -6.42 3.38 -2.04
CA ILE A 213 -6.87 2.07 -1.53
C ILE A 213 -7.82 2.24 -0.33
N GLN A 214 -7.79 3.37 0.37
CA GLN A 214 -8.68 3.70 1.48
C GLN A 214 -9.76 4.71 1.05
N PRO A 215 -10.88 4.26 0.46
CA PRO A 215 -11.93 5.15 -0.05
C PRO A 215 -12.63 5.98 1.04
N SER A 216 -12.46 5.65 2.34
CA SER A 216 -13.08 6.35 3.46
C SER A 216 -12.69 7.83 3.59
N ASN A 217 -11.56 8.26 3.01
CA ASN A 217 -11.11 9.65 3.09
C ASN A 217 -11.67 10.55 1.98
N HIS A 218 -12.32 9.99 0.94
CA HIS A 218 -12.83 10.79 -0.18
C HIS A 218 -14.26 11.31 0.08
N THR A 219 -15.09 10.57 0.83
CA THR A 219 -16.50 10.92 1.05
C THR A 219 -16.71 12.10 2.03
N LEU A 220 -15.69 12.47 2.81
CA LEU A 220 -15.75 13.62 3.72
C LEU A 220 -15.13 14.89 3.15
N ARG A 221 -14.53 14.82 1.95
CA ARG A 221 -13.98 15.97 1.23
C ARG A 221 -15.08 16.72 0.46
N HIS A 222 -16.21 16.98 1.10
CA HIS A 222 -17.18 17.90 0.54
C HIS A 222 -16.54 19.30 0.57
N PRO A 223 -16.48 20.03 -0.56
CA PRO A 223 -16.09 21.42 -0.52
C PRO A 223 -17.26 22.16 0.14
N SER A 224 -17.13 22.52 1.41
CA SER A 224 -17.92 23.63 1.94
C SER A 224 -17.32 24.93 1.40
N PRO A 225 -18.17 25.88 0.97
CA PRO A 225 -17.81 27.07 0.17
C PRO A 225 -16.76 27.97 0.81
#